data_AF-A0A952FFA0-F1
#
_entry.id   AF-A0A952FFA0-F1
#
_cell.length_a   1.000
_cell.length_b   1.000
_cell.length_c   1.000
_cell.angle_alpha   90.00
_cell.angle_beta   90.00
_cell.angle_gamma   90.00
#
_symmetry.space_group_name_H-M   'P 1'
#
loop_
_entity.id
_entity.type
_entity.pdbx_description
1 polymer ?
#
loop_
_entity_poly.entity_id
_entity_poly.type
_entity_poly.pdbx_seq_one_letter_code
_entity_poly.pdbx_strand_id
1 'polypeptide(L)'
;PLLRLASSCGTPVDPASINRYACEAIFRHVWESGAEAADEGRLAALTAQLAPQRTLGDDEAKAQLKKNTDEAIALNLFGVPAMEVDGKIFWGFDALPMLREYLLGNAWFDGEGWNGVSNISVGIARKT
;
A
#
# COMPACT_ATOMS: atom_id res chain seq x y z
N PRO A 1 -5.84 -5.54 -13.60
CA PRO A 1 -4.67 -5.99 -14.41
C PRO A 1 -3.36 -5.52 -13.78
N LEU A 2 -3.21 -4.21 -13.54
CA LEU A 2 -1.98 -3.61 -13.01
C LEU A 2 -1.53 -4.16 -11.65
N LEU A 3 -2.44 -4.33 -10.69
CA LEU A 3 -2.08 -4.93 -9.38
C LEU A 3 -1.58 -6.37 -9.50
N ARG A 4 -2.14 -7.16 -10.44
CA ARG A 4 -1.67 -8.54 -10.69
C ARG A 4 -0.28 -8.54 -11.33
N LEU A 5 -0.05 -7.62 -12.26
CA LEU A 5 1.26 -7.41 -12.87
C LEU A 5 2.29 -7.02 -11.79
N ALA A 6 1.93 -6.10 -10.88
CA ALA A 6 2.77 -5.71 -9.75
C ALA A 6 3.14 -6.91 -8.88
N SER A 7 2.16 -7.73 -8.48
CA SER A 7 2.40 -8.94 -7.68
C SER A 7 3.24 -10.00 -8.40
N SER A 8 3.29 -9.97 -9.74
CA SER A 8 4.13 -10.88 -10.54
C SER A 8 5.59 -10.42 -10.63
N CYS A 9 5.90 -9.20 -10.17
CA CYS A 9 7.24 -8.61 -10.16
C CYS A 9 7.96 -8.75 -8.81
N GLY A 10 7.47 -9.62 -7.92
CA GLY A 10 8.11 -9.92 -6.64
C GLY A 10 9.51 -10.51 -6.78
N THR A 11 10.25 -10.54 -5.68
CA THR A 11 11.61 -11.08 -5.65
C THR A 11 11.61 -12.58 -5.37
N PRO A 12 12.70 -13.33 -5.64
CA PRO A 12 12.78 -14.73 -5.24
C PRO A 12 12.64 -14.98 -3.73
N VAL A 13 13.03 -13.99 -2.92
CA VAL A 13 13.03 -14.07 -1.44
C VAL A 13 11.67 -13.66 -0.85
N ASP A 14 10.99 -12.71 -1.50
CA ASP A 14 9.62 -12.35 -1.20
C ASP A 14 8.81 -12.29 -2.52
N PRO A 15 8.25 -13.44 -2.94
CA PRO A 15 7.52 -13.54 -4.20
C PRO A 15 6.21 -12.75 -4.24
N ALA A 16 5.71 -12.28 -3.09
CA ALA A 16 4.50 -11.48 -2.98
C ALA A 16 4.79 -9.97 -2.89
N SER A 17 6.05 -9.57 -2.66
CA SER A 17 6.46 -8.17 -2.66
C SER A 17 6.22 -7.50 -4.01
N ILE A 18 6.00 -6.19 -3.96
CA ILE A 18 6.08 -5.33 -5.14
C ILE A 18 7.38 -4.53 -4.99
N ASN A 19 8.32 -4.72 -5.92
CA ASN A 19 9.56 -3.96 -5.87
C ASN A 19 9.34 -2.49 -6.28
N ARG A 20 10.25 -1.59 -5.85
CA ARG A 20 10.18 -0.15 -6.13
C ARG A 20 10.06 0.16 -7.62
N TYR A 21 10.78 -0.54 -8.48
CA TYR A 21 10.79 -0.30 -9.93
C TYR A 21 9.44 -0.60 -10.58
N ALA A 22 8.83 -1.75 -10.25
CA ALA A 22 7.51 -2.11 -10.76
C ALA A 22 6.43 -1.15 -10.27
N CYS A 23 6.48 -0.78 -8.99
CA CYS A 23 5.56 0.20 -8.41
C CYS A 23 5.66 1.55 -9.13
N GLU A 24 6.87 2.08 -9.27
CA GLU A 24 7.12 3.35 -9.96
C GLU A 24 6.63 3.32 -11.41
N ALA A 25 7.01 2.30 -12.18
CA ALA A 25 6.60 2.17 -13.58
C ALA A 25 5.06 2.12 -13.75
N ILE A 26 4.36 1.41 -12.86
CA ILE A 26 2.89 1.37 -12.86
C ILE A 26 2.31 2.74 -12.52
N PHE A 27 2.83 3.43 -11.49
CA PHE A 27 2.37 4.79 -11.17
C PHE A 27 2.56 5.75 -12.35
N ARG A 28 3.72 5.72 -13.02
CA ARG A 28 3.96 6.54 -14.21
C ARG A 28 3.01 6.21 -15.36
N HIS A 29 2.80 4.92 -15.62
CA HIS A 29 1.85 4.44 -16.61
C HIS A 29 0.44 5.00 -16.35
N VAL A 30 -0.04 4.97 -15.11
CA VAL A 30 -1.39 5.44 -14.78
C VAL A 30 -1.49 6.96 -14.75
N TRP A 31 -0.53 7.65 -14.13
CA TRP A 31 -0.72 9.03 -13.68
C TRP A 31 0.09 10.09 -14.44
N GLU A 32 1.12 9.73 -15.21
CA GLU A 32 1.92 10.75 -15.92
C GLU A 32 1.44 11.00 -17.36
N SER A 33 0.87 10.01 -18.02
CA SER A 33 0.55 10.09 -19.46
C SER A 33 -0.83 10.64 -19.80
N GLY A 34 -1.79 10.58 -18.86
CA GLY A 34 -3.20 10.90 -19.11
C GLY A 34 -3.95 9.92 -20.03
N ALA A 35 -3.28 8.87 -20.52
CA ALA A 35 -3.88 7.87 -21.40
C ALA A 35 -4.59 6.77 -20.59
N GLU A 36 -5.49 6.01 -21.26
CA GLU A 36 -6.28 4.93 -20.65
C GLU A 36 -5.39 3.84 -20.03
N ALA A 37 -5.46 3.69 -18.71
CA ALA A 37 -4.58 2.80 -17.95
C ALA A 37 -4.82 1.32 -18.24
N ALA A 38 -6.05 0.95 -18.65
CA ALA A 38 -6.44 -0.40 -19.01
C ALA A 38 -6.28 -0.72 -20.50
N ASP A 39 -5.72 0.19 -21.31
CA ASP A 39 -5.46 -0.04 -22.73
C ASP A 39 -4.56 -1.27 -22.94
N GLU A 40 -4.98 -2.18 -23.83
CA GLU A 40 -4.32 -3.47 -24.04
C GLU A 40 -2.90 -3.33 -24.58
N GLY A 41 -2.68 -2.41 -25.53
CA GLY A 41 -1.37 -2.19 -26.14
C GLY A 41 -0.37 -1.62 -25.12
N ARG A 42 -0.83 -0.68 -24.29
CA ARG A 42 -0.01 -0.11 -23.23
C ARG A 42 0.26 -1.10 -22.11
N LEU A 43 -0.73 -1.93 -21.73
CA LEU A 43 -0.52 -3.01 -20.77
C LEU A 43 0.49 -4.04 -21.28
N ALA A 44 0.45 -4.39 -22.56
CA ALA A 44 1.44 -5.27 -23.19
C ALA A 44 2.85 -4.66 -23.16
N ALA A 45 2.97 -3.38 -23.52
CA ALA A 45 4.25 -2.66 -23.47
C ALA A 45 4.81 -2.58 -22.04
N LEU A 46 3.97 -2.25 -21.05
CA LEU A 46 4.36 -2.22 -19.64
C LEU A 46 4.78 -3.59 -19.13
N THR A 47 4.05 -4.65 -19.51
CA THR A 47 4.40 -6.03 -19.13
C THR A 47 5.75 -6.44 -19.71
N ALA A 48 6.01 -6.10 -20.98
CA ALA A 48 7.30 -6.35 -21.63
C ALA A 48 8.44 -5.57 -20.95
N GLN A 49 8.20 -4.31 -20.56
CA GLN A 49 9.17 -3.49 -19.82
C GLN A 49 9.50 -4.12 -18.45
N LEU A 50 8.48 -4.54 -17.70
CA LEU A 50 8.64 -5.06 -16.34
C LEU A 50 9.23 -6.48 -16.31
N ALA A 51 9.09 -7.25 -17.40
CA ALA A 51 9.63 -8.60 -17.56
C ALA A 51 9.47 -9.46 -16.29
N PRO A 52 8.22 -9.69 -15.83
CA PRO A 52 7.96 -10.40 -14.58
C PRO A 52 8.64 -11.78 -14.62
N GLN A 53 9.49 -12.06 -13.63
CA GLN A 53 10.25 -13.31 -13.54
C GLN A 53 9.38 -14.49 -13.12
N ARG A 54 8.19 -14.20 -12.58
CA ARG A 54 7.19 -15.18 -12.21
C ARG A 54 5.90 -14.89 -12.97
N THR A 55 5.28 -15.92 -13.50
CA THR A 55 3.89 -15.85 -13.95
C THR A 55 3.02 -16.36 -12.82
N LEU A 56 2.34 -15.47 -12.12
CA LEU A 56 1.24 -15.87 -11.24
C LEU A 56 0.04 -16.21 -12.13
N GLY A 57 -0.60 -17.36 -11.88
CA GLY A 57 -1.91 -17.64 -12.45
C GLY A 57 -2.95 -16.64 -11.93
N ASP A 58 -4.04 -16.44 -12.68
CA ASP A 58 -5.07 -15.46 -12.31
C ASP A 58 -5.65 -15.68 -10.91
N ASP A 59 -5.86 -16.95 -10.53
CA ASP A 59 -6.41 -17.29 -9.23
C ASP A 59 -5.41 -17.10 -8.09
N GLU A 60 -4.13 -17.41 -8.34
CA GLU A 60 -3.06 -17.18 -7.37
C GLU A 60 -2.88 -15.67 -7.11
N ALA A 61 -2.86 -14.86 -8.17
CA ALA A 61 -2.76 -13.40 -8.04
C ALA A 61 -3.96 -12.81 -7.29
N LYS A 62 -5.18 -13.29 -7.55
CA LYS A 62 -6.38 -12.85 -6.81
C LYS A 62 -6.30 -13.25 -5.33
N ALA A 63 -5.90 -14.48 -5.03
CA ALA A 63 -5.77 -14.97 -3.67
C ALA A 63 -4.74 -14.13 -2.88
N GLN A 64 -3.60 -13.83 -3.49
CA GLN A 64 -2.57 -12.99 -2.87
C GLN A 64 -3.07 -11.57 -2.61
N LEU A 65 -3.72 -10.93 -3.59
CA LEU A 65 -4.28 -9.59 -3.40
C LEU A 65 -5.34 -9.55 -2.29
N LYS A 66 -6.19 -10.57 -2.21
CA LYS A 66 -7.16 -10.71 -1.12
C LYS A 66 -6.46 -10.84 0.22
N LYS A 67 -5.45 -11.71 0.32
CA LYS A 67 -4.66 -11.89 1.55
C LYS A 67 -4.04 -10.57 2.01
N ASN A 68 -3.43 -9.80 1.11
CA ASN A 68 -2.86 -8.49 1.44
C ASN A 68 -3.93 -7.52 1.99
N THR A 69 -5.14 -7.54 1.43
CA THR A 69 -6.26 -6.73 1.95
C THR A 69 -6.74 -7.22 3.33
N ASP A 70 -6.87 -8.53 3.53
CA ASP A 70 -7.26 -9.10 4.81
C ASP A 70 -6.24 -8.75 5.92
N GLU A 71 -4.94 -8.79 5.60
CA GLU A 71 -3.86 -8.38 6.51
C GLU A 71 -3.94 -6.88 6.85
N ALA A 72 -4.18 -6.02 5.86
CA ALA A 72 -4.36 -4.58 6.09
C ALA A 72 -5.56 -4.30 7.01
N ILE A 73 -6.68 -5.00 6.82
CA ILE A 73 -7.86 -4.88 7.69
C ILE A 73 -7.55 -5.34 9.11
N ALA A 74 -6.81 -6.43 9.28
CA ALA A 74 -6.41 -6.93 10.59
C ALA A 74 -5.53 -5.92 11.36
N LEU A 75 -4.81 -5.05 10.64
CA LEU A 75 -4.03 -3.93 11.18
C LEU A 75 -4.86 -2.64 11.35
N ASN A 76 -6.18 -2.69 11.19
CA ASN A 76 -7.09 -1.52 11.22
C ASN A 76 -6.81 -0.47 10.12
N LEU A 77 -6.21 -0.87 9.00
CA LEU A 77 -6.08 -0.02 7.82
C LEU A 77 -7.38 -0.06 7.02
N PHE A 78 -7.82 1.11 6.55
CA PHE A 78 -9.11 1.36 5.90
C PHE A 78 -9.00 2.27 4.68
N GLY A 79 -7.79 2.72 4.33
CA GLY A 79 -7.55 3.70 3.28
C GLY A 79 -6.08 3.73 2.88
N VAL A 80 -5.79 4.43 1.77
CA VAL A 80 -4.44 4.53 1.19
C VAL A 80 -4.12 5.98 0.81
N PRO A 81 -2.83 6.38 0.86
CA PRO A 81 -1.71 5.63 1.43
C PRO A 81 -1.77 5.61 2.97
N ALA A 82 -1.37 4.51 3.57
CA ALA A 82 -1.21 4.37 5.02
C ALA A 82 0.06 3.57 5.30
N MET A 83 0.79 3.96 6.34
CA MET A 83 2.02 3.31 6.78
C MET A 83 1.82 2.84 8.22
N GLU A 84 2.03 1.54 8.46
CA GLU A 84 2.02 0.94 9.78
C GLU A 84 3.47 0.71 10.23
N VAL A 85 3.83 1.20 11.42
CA VAL A 85 5.15 1.00 12.03
C VAL A 85 4.96 0.80 13.54
N ASP A 86 5.39 -0.34 14.06
CA ASP A 86 5.30 -0.72 15.48
C ASP A 86 3.90 -0.54 16.10
N GLY A 87 2.87 -0.94 15.37
CA GLY A 87 1.46 -0.82 15.76
C GLY A 87 0.87 0.58 15.62
N LYS A 88 1.65 1.57 15.15
CA LYS A 88 1.20 2.95 14.89
C LYS A 88 0.89 3.13 13.41
N ILE A 89 -0.23 3.79 13.12
CA ILE A 89 -0.68 4.01 11.74
C ILE A 89 -0.60 5.50 11.39
N PHE A 90 0.14 5.81 10.31
CA PHE A 90 0.30 7.14 9.75
C PHE A 90 -0.44 7.21 8.41
N TRP A 91 -1.41 8.12 8.30
CA TRP A 91 -2.34 8.19 7.17
C TRP A 91 -2.00 9.35 6.26
N GLY A 92 -1.92 9.08 4.95
CA GLY A 92 -1.70 10.11 3.95
C GLY A 92 -0.24 10.54 3.80
N PHE A 93 0.02 11.28 2.72
CA PHE A 93 1.35 11.84 2.47
C PHE A 93 1.68 13.02 3.40
N ASP A 94 0.66 13.69 3.91
CA ASP A 94 0.75 14.74 4.92
C ASP A 94 1.23 14.23 6.28
N ALA A 95 1.10 12.93 6.57
CA ALA A 95 1.69 12.30 7.75
C ALA A 95 3.17 11.91 7.59
N LEU A 96 3.79 12.04 6.41
CA LEU A 96 5.20 11.66 6.21
C LEU A 96 6.18 12.42 7.12
N PRO A 97 6.03 13.73 7.38
CA PRO A 97 6.86 14.44 8.36
C PRO A 97 6.70 13.85 9.77
N MET A 98 5.47 13.52 10.18
CA MET A 98 5.20 12.91 11.49
C MET A 98 5.83 11.50 11.60
N LEU A 99 5.68 10.68 10.56
CA LEU A 99 6.32 9.37 10.47
C LEU A 99 7.86 9.49 10.56
N ARG A 100 8.45 10.49 9.90
CA ARG A 100 9.89 10.75 10.00
C ARG A 100 10.30 11.05 11.44
N GLU A 101 9.58 11.93 12.14
CA GLU A 101 9.89 12.25 13.54
C GLU A 101 9.76 11.02 14.45
N TYR A 102 8.78 10.14 14.17
CA TYR A 102 8.66 8.87 14.87
C TYR A 102 9.88 7.97 14.66
N LEU A 103 10.30 7.78 13.41
CA LEU A 103 11.48 6.98 13.07
C LEU A 103 12.80 7.56 13.61
N LEU A 104 12.84 8.86 13.91
CA LEU A 104 13.96 9.54 14.56
C LEU A 104 13.93 9.44 16.10
N GLY A 105 12.93 8.75 16.68
CA GLY A 105 12.86 8.47 18.11
C GLY A 105 12.33 9.63 18.94
N ASN A 106 11.45 10.47 18.38
CA ASN A 106 10.84 11.55 19.14
C ASN A 106 9.95 11.00 20.29
N ALA A 107 10.26 11.37 21.54
CA ALA A 107 9.58 10.86 22.73
C ALA A 107 8.08 11.22 22.82
N TRP A 108 7.59 12.16 22.00
CA TRP A 108 6.17 12.50 21.94
C TRP A 108 5.29 11.28 21.61
N PHE A 109 5.81 10.33 20.83
CA PHE A 109 5.10 9.13 20.38
C PHE A 109 4.93 8.05 21.47
N ASP A 110 5.66 8.15 22.58
CA ASP A 110 5.59 7.22 23.71
C ASP A 110 4.63 7.70 24.81
N GLY A 111 4.22 8.98 24.76
CA GLY A 111 3.49 9.65 25.84
C GLY A 111 2.03 9.93 25.53
N GLU A 112 1.45 10.85 26.31
CA GLU A 112 0.06 11.31 26.15
C GLU A 112 -0.20 12.01 24.81
N GLY A 113 0.84 12.52 24.15
CA GLY A 113 0.72 13.14 22.83
C GLY A 113 0.07 12.23 21.80
N TRP A 114 0.61 11.02 21.65
CA TRP A 114 0.04 9.99 20.77
C TRP A 114 -1.18 9.30 21.39
N ASN A 115 -1.07 8.89 22.66
CA ASN A 115 -2.09 8.04 23.30
C ASN A 115 -3.36 8.80 23.73
N GLY A 116 -3.29 10.13 23.86
CA GLY A 116 -4.36 10.96 24.38
C GLY A 116 -5.64 10.94 23.56
N VAL A 117 -5.56 10.64 22.25
CA VAL A 117 -6.74 10.52 21.38
C VAL A 117 -7.69 9.41 21.87
N SER A 118 -7.15 8.34 22.46
CA SER A 118 -7.95 7.24 23.02
C SER A 118 -8.81 7.66 24.22
N ASN A 119 -8.48 8.79 24.85
CA ASN A 119 -9.20 9.35 25.99
C ASN A 119 -10.27 10.38 25.57
N ILE A 120 -10.41 10.69 24.27
CA ILE A 120 -11.42 11.63 23.77
C ILE A 120 -12.78 10.92 23.72
N SER A 121 -13.78 11.48 24.40
CA SER A 121 -15.14 10.95 24.41
C SER A 121 -15.80 11.02 23.02
N VAL A 122 -16.51 9.96 22.63
CA VAL A 122 -17.32 9.95 21.40
C VAL A 122 -18.56 10.82 21.59
N GLY A 123 -18.68 11.90 20.82
CA GLY A 123 -19.81 12.83 20.91
C GLY A 123 -21.12 12.30 20.32
N ILE A 124 -21.06 11.68 19.14
CA ILE A 124 -22.22 11.10 18.45
C ILE A 124 -21.82 9.72 17.92
N ALA A 125 -22.55 8.69 18.35
CA ALA A 125 -22.43 7.33 17.81
C ALA A 125 -23.64 7.01 16.92
N ARG A 126 -23.40 6.33 15.78
CA ARG A 126 -24.49 5.81 14.93
C ARG A 126 -25.29 4.80 15.75
N LYS A 127 -26.61 4.99 15.85
CA LYS A 127 -27.52 3.95 16.37
C LYS A 127 -27.51 2.79 15.38
N THR A 128 -27.04 1.63 15.82
CA THR A 128 -27.15 0.35 15.14
C THR A 128 -28.55 -0.21 15.27
#